data_AF-A0A426THP2-F1
#
_entry.id   AF-A0A426THP2-F1
#
_cell.length_a   1.000
_cell.length_b   1.000
_cell.length_c   1.000
_cell.angle_alpha   90.00
_cell.angle_beta   90.00
_cell.angle_gamma   90.00
#
_symmetry.space_group_name_H-M   'P 1'
#
loop_
_entity.id
_entity.type
_entity.pdbx_description
1 polymer ?
#
loop_
_entity_poly.entity_id
_entity_poly.type
_entity_poly.pdbx_seq_one_letter_code
_entity_poly.pdbx_strand_id
1 'polypeptide(L)'
;MEVRRTEIQWETLYREWENYAEHFGLDTGDVCVDSLSEGTAGLMTMRLLAKYQENPEVRAAIWLASFCRDVMQDYSYLLNSRAYQLVNQIYFLAFDLFKEDGLAWSSHLSRLQPKLFISYRILEGLDLTNYQSIVELAMLQASLTNQFYNRSLLSRV
;
A
#
# COMPACT_ATOMS: atom_id res chain seq x y z
N MET A 1 -29.87 -2.54 17.08
CA MET A 1 -28.88 -1.45 16.95
C MET A 1 -28.34 -1.49 15.54
N GLU A 2 -28.79 -0.58 14.67
CA GLU A 2 -28.18 -0.42 13.35
C GLU A 2 -26.79 0.18 13.53
N VAL A 3 -25.77 -0.63 13.26
CA VAL A 3 -24.41 -0.13 13.08
C VAL A 3 -24.44 0.73 11.83
N ARG A 4 -24.52 2.06 11.98
CA ARG A 4 -24.29 2.98 10.86
C ARG A 4 -22.91 2.65 10.29
N ARG A 5 -22.88 1.98 9.13
CA ARG A 5 -21.66 1.84 8.33
C ARG A 5 -21.28 3.25 7.92
N THR A 6 -20.26 3.81 8.56
CA THR A 6 -19.63 5.04 8.08
C THR A 6 -18.95 4.67 6.78
N GLU A 7 -19.56 5.05 5.65
CA GLU A 7 -19.01 4.80 4.32
C GLU A 7 -17.81 5.72 4.13
N ILE A 8 -16.60 5.19 4.34
CA ILE A 8 -15.36 5.92 4.16
C ILE A 8 -15.24 6.31 2.67
N GLN A 9 -14.91 7.57 2.43
CA GLN A 9 -14.67 8.12 1.10
C GLN A 9 -13.16 8.21 0.83
N TRP A 10 -12.77 8.13 -0.44
CA TRP A 10 -11.37 8.18 -0.85
C TRP A 10 -10.68 9.47 -0.37
N GLU A 11 -11.34 10.62 -0.46
CA GLU A 11 -10.80 11.91 -0.05
C GLU A 11 -10.43 11.96 1.44
N THR A 12 -11.12 11.16 2.26
CA THR A 12 -10.79 11.03 3.69
C THR A 12 -9.50 10.24 3.87
N LEU A 13 -9.34 9.14 3.13
CA LEU A 13 -8.13 8.32 3.17
C LEU A 13 -6.92 9.08 2.62
N TYR A 14 -7.09 9.79 1.50
CA TYR A 14 -6.02 10.55 0.89
C TYR A 14 -5.60 11.74 1.74
N ARG A 15 -6.52 12.44 2.41
CA ARG A 15 -6.16 13.51 3.34
C ARG A 15 -5.35 12.99 4.53
N GLU A 16 -5.76 11.85 5.09
CA GLU A 16 -4.98 11.19 6.14
C GLU A 16 -3.59 10.81 5.61
N TRP A 17 -3.53 10.39 4.34
CA TRP A 17 -2.26 10.09 3.71
C TRP A 17 -1.36 11.33 3.57
N GLU A 18 -1.89 12.38 2.97
CA GLU A 18 -1.19 13.63 2.69
C GLU A 18 -0.63 14.27 3.98
N ASN A 19 -1.39 14.23 5.08
CA ASN A 19 -0.97 14.79 6.38
C ASN A 19 0.38 14.24 6.89
N TYR A 20 0.70 12.99 6.58
CA TYR A 20 1.89 12.31 7.09
C TYR A 20 2.90 11.94 5.99
N ALA A 21 2.58 12.12 4.72
CA ALA A 21 3.43 11.70 3.61
C ALA A 21 4.84 12.33 3.69
N GLU A 22 4.93 13.61 4.03
CA GLU A 22 6.22 14.31 4.24
C GLU A 22 7.04 13.66 5.36
N HIS A 23 6.40 13.34 6.50
CA HIS A 23 7.05 12.72 7.66
C HIS A 23 7.66 11.36 7.33
N PHE A 24 7.05 10.63 6.40
CA PHE A 24 7.53 9.32 5.94
C PHE A 24 8.46 9.40 4.72
N GLY A 25 8.75 10.62 4.22
CA GLY A 25 9.58 10.84 3.03
C GLY A 25 8.94 10.30 1.74
N LEU A 26 7.61 10.34 1.65
CA LEU A 26 6.85 9.77 0.53
C LEU A 26 6.51 10.80 -0.56
N ASP A 27 6.62 12.10 -0.27
CA ASP A 27 6.32 13.18 -1.22
C ASP A 27 7.36 13.37 -2.32
N THR A 28 8.60 12.94 -2.07
CA THR A 28 9.78 13.28 -2.90
C THR A 28 10.45 12.07 -3.55
N GLY A 29 9.90 10.86 -3.33
CA GLY A 29 10.57 9.63 -3.76
C GLY A 29 10.46 9.42 -5.27
N ASP A 30 11.48 9.77 -6.04
CA ASP A 30 11.67 9.27 -7.40
C ASP A 30 11.85 7.75 -7.35
N VAL A 31 10.91 7.02 -7.97
CA VAL A 31 10.98 5.56 -8.04
C VAL A 31 11.79 5.19 -9.29
N CYS A 32 13.10 4.96 -9.12
CA CYS A 32 13.97 4.54 -10.23
C CYS A 32 13.77 3.04 -10.56
N VAL A 33 13.05 2.75 -11.66
CA VAL A 33 12.69 1.39 -12.09
C VAL A 33 13.83 0.66 -12.81
N ASP A 34 14.78 1.40 -13.39
CA ASP A 34 15.82 0.86 -14.29
C ASP A 34 16.80 -0.15 -13.64
N SER A 35 16.78 -0.27 -12.31
CA SER A 35 17.65 -1.19 -11.57
C SER A 35 16.97 -2.51 -11.14
N LEU A 36 15.66 -2.62 -11.31
CA LEU A 36 14.89 -3.78 -10.86
C LEU A 36 15.01 -4.90 -11.90
N SER A 37 15.78 -5.94 -11.56
CA SER A 37 15.92 -7.14 -12.39
C SER A 37 14.55 -7.74 -12.70
N GLU A 38 14.33 -8.10 -13.96
CA GLU A 38 13.16 -8.85 -14.42
C GLU A 38 12.98 -10.11 -13.57
N GLY A 39 11.89 -10.20 -12.79
CA GLY A 39 11.56 -11.39 -12.00
C GLY A 39 11.10 -11.14 -10.57
N THR A 40 11.30 -9.95 -9.99
CA THR A 40 10.80 -9.65 -8.64
C THR A 40 9.33 -9.23 -8.69
N ALA A 41 8.43 -9.89 -7.95
CA ALA A 41 6.99 -9.58 -7.93
C ALA A 41 6.68 -8.08 -7.63
N GLY A 42 7.61 -7.37 -6.98
CA GLY A 42 7.50 -5.92 -6.73
C GLY A 42 7.62 -5.04 -7.96
N LEU A 43 8.05 -5.59 -9.11
CA LEU A 43 8.31 -4.86 -10.33
C LEU A 43 7.06 -4.17 -10.89
N MET A 44 5.88 -4.79 -10.77
CA MET A 44 4.65 -4.19 -11.32
C MET A 44 4.15 -3.02 -10.49
N THR A 45 4.18 -3.13 -9.15
CA THR A 45 3.83 -2.01 -8.27
C THR A 45 4.81 -0.86 -8.45
N MET A 46 6.12 -1.15 -8.56
CA MET A 46 7.14 -0.13 -8.81
C MET A 46 6.99 0.52 -10.19
N ARG A 47 6.63 -0.25 -11.23
CA ARG A 47 6.30 0.29 -12.56
C ARG A 47 5.08 1.20 -12.52
N LEU A 48 4.03 0.84 -11.78
CA LEU A 48 2.87 1.73 -11.60
C LEU A 48 3.27 3.00 -10.86
N LEU A 49 4.04 2.88 -9.77
CA LEU A 49 4.49 4.04 -9.01
C LEU A 49 5.34 5.01 -9.85
N ALA A 50 6.18 4.48 -10.74
CA ALA A 50 6.94 5.31 -11.68
C ALA A 50 6.09 5.89 -12.81
N LYS A 51 5.12 5.12 -13.33
CA LYS A 51 4.15 5.63 -14.32
C LYS A 51 3.39 6.84 -13.78
N TYR A 52 3.03 6.80 -12.50
CA TYR A 52 2.28 7.84 -11.81
C TYR A 52 3.16 8.74 -10.93
N GLN A 53 4.45 8.89 -11.25
CA GLN A 53 5.39 9.66 -10.43
C GLN A 53 4.91 11.10 -10.13
N GLU A 54 4.31 11.75 -11.13
CA GLU A 54 3.76 13.11 -11.06
C GLU A 54 2.37 13.19 -10.42
N ASN A 55 1.77 12.06 -10.03
CA ASN A 55 0.43 12.00 -9.44
C ASN A 55 0.52 11.40 -8.01
N PRO A 56 0.74 12.24 -6.98
CA PRO A 56 0.91 11.78 -5.60
C PRO A 56 -0.32 11.04 -5.05
N GLU A 57 -1.52 11.43 -5.49
CA GLU A 57 -2.77 10.79 -5.11
C GLU A 57 -2.88 9.36 -5.62
N VAL A 58 -2.59 9.14 -6.90
CA VAL A 58 -2.58 7.78 -7.47
C VAL A 58 -1.46 6.94 -6.87
N ARG A 59 -0.31 7.53 -6.53
CA ARG A 59 0.76 6.83 -5.82
C ARG A 59 0.33 6.37 -4.43
N ALA A 60 -0.33 7.23 -3.66
CA ALA A 60 -0.93 6.87 -2.38
C ALA A 60 -1.92 5.71 -2.53
N ALA A 61 -2.75 5.75 -3.57
CA ALA A 61 -3.71 4.69 -3.88
C ALA A 61 -3.01 3.35 -4.17
N ILE A 62 -1.93 3.36 -4.97
CA ILE A 62 -1.15 2.17 -5.26
C ILE A 62 -0.56 1.55 -3.98
N TRP A 63 -0.01 2.37 -3.08
CA TRP A 63 0.52 1.89 -1.80
C TRP A 63 -0.56 1.30 -0.89
N LEU A 64 -1.68 2.00 -0.72
CA LEU A 64 -2.80 1.54 0.10
C LEU A 64 -3.40 0.24 -0.45
N ALA A 65 -3.65 0.18 -1.75
CA ALA A 65 -4.16 -1.02 -2.41
C ALA A 65 -3.19 -2.20 -2.25
N SER A 66 -1.89 -1.96 -2.40
CA SER A 66 -0.88 -3.00 -2.22
C SER A 66 -0.86 -3.52 -0.79
N PHE A 67 -0.83 -2.64 0.20
CA PHE A 67 -0.81 -3.02 1.61
C PHE A 67 -2.07 -3.82 1.97
N CYS A 68 -3.25 -3.32 1.63
CA CYS A 68 -4.51 -3.99 1.94
C CYS A 68 -4.59 -5.38 1.29
N ARG A 69 -4.11 -5.50 0.05
CA ARG A 69 -4.04 -6.78 -0.64
C ARG A 69 -3.10 -7.76 0.07
N ASP A 70 -1.91 -7.34 0.46
CA ASP A 70 -0.94 -8.19 1.16
C ASP A 70 -1.51 -8.66 2.51
N VAL A 71 -2.19 -7.78 3.24
CA VAL A 71 -2.88 -8.12 4.50
C VAL A 71 -4.00 -9.14 4.25
N MET A 72 -4.84 -8.95 3.23
CA MET A 72 -5.92 -9.91 2.93
C MET A 72 -5.40 -11.27 2.43
N GLN A 73 -4.34 -11.28 1.64
CA GLN A 73 -3.80 -12.51 1.05
C GLN A 73 -3.00 -13.35 2.06
N ASP A 74 -2.10 -12.72 2.80
CA ASP A 74 -1.13 -13.43 3.63
C ASP A 74 -1.45 -13.38 5.13
N TYR A 75 -2.34 -12.47 5.56
CA TYR A 75 -2.63 -12.22 6.98
C TYR A 75 -4.14 -12.15 7.29
N SER A 76 -5.01 -12.69 6.42
CA SER A 76 -6.46 -12.71 6.65
C SER A 76 -6.86 -13.40 7.96
N TYR A 77 -6.08 -14.38 8.43
CA TYR A 77 -6.31 -15.05 9.71
C TYR A 77 -6.12 -14.13 10.93
N LEU A 78 -5.48 -12.97 10.77
CA LEU A 78 -5.34 -11.94 11.81
C LEU A 78 -6.49 -10.93 11.80
N LEU A 79 -7.33 -10.95 10.77
CA LEU A 79 -8.43 -10.01 10.62
C LEU A 79 -9.72 -10.60 11.18
N ASN A 80 -10.32 -9.90 12.15
CA ASN A 80 -11.72 -10.14 12.45
C ASN A 80 -12.62 -9.68 11.29
N SER A 81 -13.90 -10.08 11.31
CA SER A 81 -14.84 -9.79 10.21
C SER A 81 -14.99 -8.29 9.89
N ARG A 82 -14.90 -7.42 10.91
CA ARG A 82 -14.99 -5.97 10.75
C ARG A 82 -13.72 -5.39 10.13
N ALA A 83 -12.55 -5.82 10.62
CA ALA A 83 -11.26 -5.41 10.08
C ALA A 83 -11.12 -5.85 8.62
N TYR A 84 -11.52 -7.09 8.30
CA TYR A 84 -11.52 -7.57 6.91
C TYR A 84 -12.41 -6.73 6.00
N GLN A 85 -13.63 -6.40 6.43
CA GLN A 85 -14.53 -5.54 5.66
C GLN A 85 -13.92 -4.16 5.41
N LEU A 86 -13.28 -3.58 6.43
CA LEU A 86 -12.63 -2.27 6.32
C LEU A 86 -11.43 -2.29 5.37
N VAL A 87 -10.52 -3.24 5.55
CA VAL A 87 -9.35 -3.43 4.67
C VAL A 87 -9.79 -3.64 3.22
N ASN A 88 -10.82 -4.46 3.01
CA ASN A 88 -11.37 -4.70 1.67
C ASN A 88 -12.03 -3.45 1.08
N GLN A 89 -12.73 -2.64 1.88
CA GLN A 89 -13.30 -1.38 1.43
C GLN A 89 -12.20 -0.39 0.99
N ILE A 90 -11.15 -0.22 1.81
CA ILE A 90 -10.02 0.64 1.49
C ILE A 90 -9.31 0.17 0.23
N TYR A 91 -9.12 -1.15 0.08
CA TYR A 91 -8.55 -1.75 -1.13
C TYR A 91 -9.31 -1.33 -2.39
N PHE A 92 -10.64 -1.48 -2.41
CA PHE A 92 -11.43 -1.17 -3.61
C PHE A 92 -11.46 0.34 -3.91
N LEU A 93 -11.60 1.18 -2.88
CA LEU A 93 -11.54 2.64 -3.05
C LEU A 93 -10.21 3.08 -3.68
N ALA A 94 -9.10 2.52 -3.21
CA ALA A 94 -7.78 2.83 -3.75
C ALA A 94 -7.58 2.24 -5.16
N PHE A 95 -8.02 0.99 -5.39
CA PHE A 95 -7.86 0.31 -6.67
C PHE A 95 -8.60 1.02 -7.80
N ASP A 96 -9.76 1.64 -7.53
CA ASP A 96 -10.54 2.36 -8.53
C ASP A 96 -9.78 3.51 -9.20
N LEU A 97 -8.79 4.13 -8.51
CA LEU A 97 -7.99 5.23 -9.05
C LEU A 97 -7.01 4.83 -10.14
N PHE A 98 -6.60 3.56 -10.19
CA PHE A 98 -5.64 3.06 -11.18
C PHE A 98 -6.12 1.79 -11.88
N LYS A 99 -7.42 1.47 -11.81
CA LYS A 99 -8.00 0.20 -12.29
C LYS A 99 -7.66 -0.16 -13.73
N GLU A 100 -7.52 0.83 -14.62
CA GLU A 100 -7.22 0.61 -16.04
C GLU A 100 -5.85 -0.08 -16.22
N ASP A 101 -4.85 0.35 -15.45
CA ASP A 101 -3.54 -0.32 -15.37
C ASP A 101 -3.52 -1.43 -14.31
N GLY A 102 -4.41 -1.33 -13.33
CA GLY A 102 -4.58 -2.20 -12.19
C GLY A 102 -5.04 -3.62 -12.56
N LEU A 103 -5.70 -3.81 -13.70
CA LEU A 103 -6.10 -5.14 -14.18
C LEU A 103 -4.89 -6.06 -14.41
N ALA A 104 -3.80 -5.56 -15.02
CA ALA A 104 -2.55 -6.31 -15.13
C ALA A 104 -1.88 -6.52 -13.75
N TRP A 105 -2.02 -5.53 -12.87
CA TRP A 105 -1.56 -5.59 -11.48
C TRP A 105 -2.40 -6.55 -10.61
N SER A 106 -3.61 -6.94 -10.96
CA SER A 106 -4.40 -7.89 -10.15
C SER A 106 -3.91 -9.35 -10.24
N SER A 107 -3.06 -9.66 -11.23
CA SER A 107 -2.47 -11.00 -11.40
C SER A 107 -1.55 -11.37 -10.22
N HIS A 108 -1.28 -12.67 -9.98
CA HIS A 108 -0.53 -13.17 -8.81
C HIS A 108 0.95 -12.70 -8.69
N LEU A 109 1.45 -11.88 -9.62
CA LEU A 109 2.88 -11.49 -9.76
C LEU A 109 3.19 -10.03 -9.39
N SER A 110 2.28 -9.36 -8.69
CA SER A 110 2.32 -7.91 -8.43
C SER A 110 2.42 -7.57 -6.95
N ARG A 111 2.81 -8.55 -6.13
CA ARG A 111 3.15 -8.31 -4.73
C ARG A 111 4.25 -7.27 -4.68
N LEU A 112 4.02 -6.14 -4.04
CA LEU A 112 5.05 -5.13 -3.81
C LEU A 112 6.31 -5.76 -3.20
N GLN A 113 6.14 -6.78 -2.34
CA GLN A 113 7.22 -7.58 -1.77
C GLN A 113 6.84 -9.04 -1.49
N PRO A 114 7.81 -9.97 -1.40
CA PRO A 114 7.55 -11.35 -1.00
C PRO A 114 7.07 -11.51 0.46
N LYS A 115 7.18 -10.47 1.29
CA LYS A 115 6.66 -10.38 2.68
C LYS A 115 6.45 -8.92 3.08
N LEU A 116 5.46 -8.64 3.93
CA LEU A 116 5.38 -7.37 4.67
C LEU A 116 6.67 -7.16 5.48
N PHE A 117 7.20 -5.93 5.52
CA PHE A 117 8.29 -5.59 6.45
C PHE A 117 7.79 -5.58 7.89
N ILE A 118 6.50 -5.31 8.08
CA ILE A 118 5.85 -5.33 9.37
C ILE A 118 5.59 -6.79 9.78
N SER A 119 6.14 -7.18 10.94
CA SER A 119 5.93 -8.52 11.50
C SER A 119 4.47 -8.78 11.80
N TYR A 120 4.00 -10.00 11.52
CA TYR A 120 2.65 -10.46 11.83
C TYR A 120 2.26 -10.27 13.31
N ARG A 121 3.24 -10.32 14.23
CA ARG A 121 3.03 -10.10 15.67
C ARG A 121 2.62 -8.65 15.99
N ILE A 122 3.06 -7.69 15.18
CA ILE A 122 2.64 -6.30 15.32
C ILE A 122 1.18 -6.20 14.88
N LEU A 123 0.82 -6.84 13.76
CA LEU A 123 -0.56 -6.85 13.26
C LEU A 123 -1.55 -7.50 14.25
N GLU A 124 -1.14 -8.56 14.96
CA GLU A 124 -1.95 -9.21 16.01
C GLU A 124 -2.36 -8.25 17.15
N GLY A 125 -1.52 -7.26 17.46
CA GLY A 125 -1.75 -6.33 18.57
C GLY A 125 -2.47 -5.03 18.18
N LEU A 126 -2.74 -4.81 16.89
CA LEU A 126 -3.25 -3.54 16.37
C LEU A 126 -4.75 -3.59 16.07
N ASP A 127 -5.43 -2.47 16.32
CA ASP A 127 -6.83 -2.30 15.96
C ASP A 127 -6.98 -1.94 14.48
N LEU A 128 -7.10 -2.98 13.64
CA LEU A 128 -7.39 -2.83 12.21
C LEU A 128 -8.87 -2.58 11.91
N THR A 129 -9.70 -2.25 12.92
CA THR A 129 -11.07 -1.75 12.71
C THR A 129 -11.14 -0.22 12.59
N ASN A 130 -9.97 0.43 12.67
CA ASN A 130 -9.75 1.86 12.50
C ASN A 130 -8.98 2.12 11.19
N TYR A 131 -9.50 3.01 10.32
CA TYR A 131 -8.88 3.25 9.01
C TYR A 131 -7.56 4.02 9.12
N GLN A 132 -7.43 4.92 10.11
CA GLN A 132 -6.19 5.66 10.32
C GLN A 132 -5.02 4.71 10.57
N SER A 133 -5.23 3.67 11.40
CA SER A 133 -4.21 2.65 11.65
C SER A 133 -3.81 1.89 10.37
N ILE A 134 -4.75 1.65 9.45
CA ILE A 134 -4.44 1.01 8.17
C ILE A 134 -3.61 1.95 7.28
N VAL A 135 -3.96 3.24 7.21
CA VAL A 135 -3.22 4.25 6.45
C VAL A 135 -1.79 4.39 6.98
N GLU A 136 -1.60 4.54 8.29
CA GLU A 136 -0.28 4.66 8.91
C GLU A 136 0.60 3.42 8.67
N LEU A 137 0.03 2.21 8.79
CA LEU A 137 0.78 0.98 8.50
C LEU A 137 1.17 0.88 7.03
N ALA A 138 0.29 1.29 6.12
CA ALA A 138 0.58 1.34 4.70
C ALA A 138 1.72 2.33 4.40
N MET A 139 1.76 3.49 5.06
CA MET A 139 2.86 4.46 4.96
C MET A 139 4.17 3.92 5.51
N LEU A 140 4.14 3.26 6.67
CA LEU A 140 5.31 2.63 7.25
C LEU A 140 5.89 1.59 6.29
N GLN A 141 5.03 0.73 5.74
CA GLN A 141 5.42 -0.25 4.73
C GLN A 141 5.98 0.43 3.47
N ALA A 142 5.34 1.51 2.98
CA ALA A 142 5.80 2.26 1.82
C ALA A 142 7.18 2.90 2.04
N SER A 143 7.38 3.54 3.19
CA SER A 143 8.64 4.20 3.56
C SER A 143 9.78 3.18 3.66
N LEU A 144 9.55 2.06 4.36
CA LEU A 144 10.53 0.97 4.47
C LEU A 144 10.85 0.36 3.09
N THR A 145 9.86 0.22 2.23
CA THR A 145 10.02 -0.29 0.86
C THR A 145 10.84 0.65 0.00
N ASN A 146 10.52 1.95 0.02
CA ASN A 146 11.30 2.96 -0.69
C ASN A 146 12.76 2.99 -0.21
N GLN A 147 12.99 2.95 1.10
CA GLN A 147 14.35 2.90 1.65
C GLN A 147 15.11 1.64 1.22
N PHE A 148 14.46 0.47 1.22
CA PHE A 148 15.08 -0.78 0.79
C PHE A 148 15.53 -0.71 -0.68
N TYR A 149 14.63 -0.27 -1.57
CA TYR A 149 14.95 -0.17 -3.00
C TYR A 149 16.03 0.91 -3.26
N ASN A 150 15.94 2.07 -2.61
CA ASN A 150 16.95 3.14 -2.71
C ASN A 150 18.33 2.70 -2.20
N ARG A 151 18.40 1.87 -1.14
CA ARG A 151 19.67 1.31 -0.66
C ARG A 151 20.24 0.25 -1.59
N SER A 152 19.39 -0.61 -2.16
CA SER A 152 19.80 -1.65 -3.11
C SER A 152 20.38 -1.07 -4.41
N LEU A 153 19.95 0.14 -4.78
CA LEU A 153 20.52 0.96 -5.85
C LEU A 153 21.94 1.44 -5.51
N LEU A 154 22.15 1.94 -4.29
CA LEU A 154 23.45 2.46 -3.84
C LEU A 154 24.51 1.37 -3.63
N SER A 155 24.13 0.13 -3.31
CA SER A 155 25.08 -0.98 -3.14
C SER A 155 25.52 -1.64 -4.45
N ARG A 156 25.05 -1.14 -5.61
CA ARG A 156 25.40 -1.62 -6.95
C ARG A 156 26.36 -0.68 -7.70
N VAL A 157 26.78 0.43 -7.06
CA VAL A 157 27.84 1.34 -7.52
C VAL A 157 29.10 1.07 -6.73
#